data_AF-A0A519QFQ8-F1
#
_entry.id   AF-A0A519QFQ8-F1
#
_cell.length_a   1.000
_cell.length_b   1.000
_cell.length_c   1.000
_cell.angle_alpha   90.00
_cell.angle_beta   90.00
_cell.angle_gamma   90.00
#
_symmetry.space_group_name_H-M   'P 1'
#
loop_
_entity.id
_entity.type
_entity.pdbx_description
1 polymer ?
#
loop_
_entity_poly.entity_id
_entity_poly.type
_entity_poly.pdbx_seq_one_letter_code
_entity_poly.pdbx_strand_id
1 'polypeptide(L)'
;SEAGAYIKTYFERFPGIRTYMDATRAAVRQSGFVSTVFGRKIHIPAILSKSNAERQFGERAAINAPIQGAAADIIRRAMIRMPGALAQAGLADVKMLLQVHDELVFEAPEGLADQAIPVIRRIMETAAEPAVALSVPLVVEARAAANWDAAH
;
A
#
# COMPACT_ATOMS: atom_id res chain seq x y z
N SER A 1 -16.30 -8.72 27.18
CA SER A 1 -15.99 -7.28 27.13
C SER A 1 -16.67 -6.68 25.90
N GLU A 2 -16.99 -5.39 25.96
CA GLU A 2 -17.59 -4.62 24.85
C GLU A 2 -16.72 -4.71 23.57
N ALA A 3 -15.39 -4.64 23.71
CA ALA A 3 -14.44 -4.84 22.61
C ALA A 3 -14.58 -6.21 21.91
N GLY A 4 -14.87 -7.29 22.66
CA GLY A 4 -15.08 -8.61 22.07
C GLY A 4 -16.37 -8.73 21.27
N ALA A 5 -17.44 -8.08 21.74
CA ALA A 5 -18.72 -8.02 21.03
C ALA A 5 -18.62 -7.19 19.73
N TYR A 6 -17.87 -6.10 19.77
CA TYR A 6 -17.58 -5.28 18.59
C TYR A 6 -16.82 -6.07 17.51
N ILE A 7 -15.74 -6.77 17.89
CA ILE A 7 -14.96 -7.62 16.98
C ILE A 7 -15.83 -8.72 16.36
N LYS A 8 -16.71 -9.34 17.15
CA LYS A 8 -17.62 -10.38 16.66
C LYS A 8 -18.57 -9.82 15.59
N THR A 9 -19.23 -8.70 15.90
CA THR A 9 -20.16 -8.02 14.99
C THR A 9 -19.46 -7.57 13.69
N TYR A 10 -18.21 -7.10 13.79
CA TYR A 10 -17.40 -6.73 12.64
C TYR A 10 -17.14 -7.92 11.69
N PHE A 11 -16.79 -9.09 12.23
CA PHE A 11 -16.61 -10.29 11.41
C PHE A 11 -17.91 -10.88 10.85
N GLU A 12 -19.03 -10.72 11.55
CA GLU A 12 -20.36 -11.10 11.03
C GLU A 12 -20.74 -10.25 9.82
N ARG A 13 -20.42 -8.94 9.86
CA ARG A 13 -20.68 -8.02 8.74
C ARG A 13 -19.70 -8.19 7.58
N PHE A 14 -18.45 -8.57 7.85
CA PHE A 14 -17.40 -8.75 6.86
C PHE A 14 -16.78 -10.16 6.92
N PRO A 15 -17.54 -11.20 6.54
CA PRO A 15 -17.10 -12.60 6.69
C PRO A 15 -15.83 -12.91 5.88
N GLY A 16 -15.65 -12.23 4.74
CA GLY A 16 -14.46 -12.38 3.89
C GLY A 16 -13.14 -12.07 4.59
N ILE A 17 -13.13 -11.21 5.61
CA ILE A 17 -11.93 -10.91 6.39
C ILE A 17 -11.49 -12.14 7.18
N ARG A 18 -12.43 -12.85 7.83
CA ARG A 18 -12.12 -14.08 8.55
C ARG A 18 -11.61 -15.15 7.60
N THR A 19 -12.29 -15.34 6.46
CA THR A 19 -11.85 -16.27 5.41
C THR A 19 -10.42 -15.98 4.96
N TYR A 20 -10.08 -14.72 4.71
CA TYR A 20 -8.72 -14.29 4.35
C TYR A 20 -7.70 -14.62 5.44
N MET A 21 -8.01 -14.29 6.70
CA MET A 21 -7.11 -14.54 7.83
C MET A 21 -6.84 -16.04 8.02
N ASP A 22 -7.88 -16.86 7.96
CA ASP A 22 -7.76 -18.31 8.15
C ASP A 22 -6.99 -18.97 7.00
N ALA A 23 -7.30 -18.59 5.76
CA ALA A 23 -6.58 -19.06 4.57
C ALA A 23 -5.10 -18.67 4.61
N THR A 24 -4.78 -17.45 5.03
CA THR A 24 -3.41 -16.95 5.12
C THR A 24 -2.62 -17.68 6.21
N ARG A 25 -3.22 -17.95 7.37
CA ARG A 25 -2.60 -18.78 8.43
C ARG A 25 -2.32 -20.20 7.95
N ALA A 26 -3.25 -20.81 7.22
CA ALA A 26 -3.04 -22.12 6.65
C ALA A 26 -1.88 -22.11 5.63
N ALA A 27 -1.86 -21.15 4.72
CA ALA A 27 -0.84 -21.02 3.68
C ALA A 27 0.58 -20.81 4.27
N VAL A 28 0.73 -19.92 5.26
CA VAL A 28 2.04 -19.64 5.85
C VAL A 28 2.58 -20.81 6.68
N ARG A 29 1.72 -21.58 7.35
CA ARG A 29 2.12 -22.78 8.08
C ARG A 29 2.65 -23.89 7.16
N GLN A 30 2.14 -23.96 5.93
CA GLN A 30 2.59 -24.95 4.94
C GLN A 30 3.85 -24.51 4.20
N SER A 31 3.95 -23.23 3.84
CA SER A 31 5.00 -22.74 2.94
C SER A 31 6.13 -21.97 3.63
N GLY A 32 5.94 -21.49 4.86
CA GLY A 32 6.89 -20.63 5.56
C GLY A 32 6.97 -19.19 5.03
N PHE A 33 6.14 -18.81 4.07
CA PHE A 33 6.07 -17.45 3.53
C PHE A 33 4.64 -17.06 3.12
N VAL A 34 4.45 -15.78 2.84
CA VAL A 34 3.24 -15.25 2.19
C VAL A 34 3.66 -14.38 1.01
N SER A 35 2.73 -14.04 0.12
CA SER A 35 3.02 -13.22 -1.07
C SER A 35 2.08 -12.03 -1.18
N THR A 36 2.59 -10.91 -1.69
CA THR A 36 1.76 -9.78 -2.14
C THR A 36 1.03 -10.15 -3.43
N VAL A 37 0.01 -9.38 -3.80
CA VAL A 37 -0.71 -9.55 -5.08
C VAL A 37 0.19 -9.33 -6.31
N PHE A 38 1.36 -8.70 -6.13
CA PHE A 38 2.38 -8.52 -7.17
C PHE A 38 3.43 -9.64 -7.18
N GLY A 39 3.26 -10.68 -6.36
CA GLY A 39 4.12 -11.87 -6.33
C GLY A 39 5.36 -11.76 -5.43
N ARG A 40 5.56 -10.63 -4.72
CA ARG A 40 6.68 -10.50 -3.78
C ARG A 40 6.49 -11.43 -2.59
N LYS A 41 7.45 -12.32 -2.35
CA LYS A 41 7.45 -13.25 -1.21
C LYS A 41 7.97 -12.57 0.06
N ILE A 42 7.34 -12.87 1.18
CA ILE A 42 7.69 -12.40 2.51
C ILE A 42 7.80 -13.62 3.40
N HIS A 43 9.03 -14.00 3.74
CA HIS A 43 9.30 -15.16 4.58
C HIS A 43 8.93 -14.85 6.03
N ILE A 44 8.29 -15.81 6.69
CA ILE A 44 7.86 -15.70 8.09
C ILE A 44 8.51 -16.85 8.90
N PRO A 45 9.82 -16.77 9.21
CA PRO A 45 10.52 -17.85 9.92
C PRO A 45 9.89 -18.18 11.27
N ALA A 46 9.33 -17.17 11.95
CA ALA A 46 8.64 -17.27 13.22
C ALA A 46 7.51 -18.31 13.25
N ILE A 47 6.92 -18.65 12.09
CA ILE A 47 5.84 -19.64 12.01
C ILE A 47 6.31 -21.06 12.39
N LEU A 48 7.60 -21.35 12.24
CA LEU A 48 8.22 -22.64 12.59
C LEU A 48 8.74 -22.69 14.02
N SER A 49 8.61 -21.61 14.79
CA SER A 49 9.14 -21.54 16.15
C SER A 49 8.48 -22.55 17.09
N LYS A 50 9.27 -23.13 18.00
CA LYS A 50 8.73 -23.93 19.12
C LYS A 50 7.99 -23.05 20.14
N SER A 51 8.31 -21.76 20.22
CA SER A 51 7.63 -20.80 21.10
C SER A 51 6.24 -20.47 20.59
N ASN A 52 5.23 -20.72 21.42
CA ASN A 52 3.84 -20.37 21.10
C ASN A 52 3.67 -18.87 20.84
N ALA A 53 4.33 -18.02 21.62
CA ALA A 53 4.25 -16.57 21.49
C ALA A 53 4.84 -16.09 20.16
N GLU A 54 5.98 -16.67 19.76
CA GLU A 54 6.65 -16.33 18.50
C GLU A 54 5.84 -16.80 17.29
N ARG A 55 5.25 -18.00 17.32
CA ARG A 55 4.34 -18.45 16.25
C ARG A 55 3.12 -17.56 16.12
N GLN A 56 2.51 -17.16 17.23
CA GLN A 56 1.37 -16.23 17.19
C GLN A 56 1.76 -14.87 16.60
N PHE A 57 2.97 -14.39 16.90
CA PHE A 57 3.51 -13.20 16.24
C PHE A 57 3.68 -13.42 14.74
N GLY A 58 4.24 -14.57 14.34
CA GLY A 58 4.36 -14.98 12.93
C GLY A 58 3.02 -15.02 12.20
N GLU A 59 1.97 -15.56 12.81
CA GLU A 59 0.62 -15.56 12.23
C GLU A 59 0.07 -14.15 12.01
N ARG A 60 0.26 -13.24 12.97
CA ARG A 60 -0.14 -11.84 12.81
C ARG A 60 0.66 -11.14 11.71
N ALA A 61 1.97 -11.38 11.67
CA ALA A 61 2.83 -10.85 10.62
C ALA A 61 2.42 -11.36 9.24
N ALA A 62 2.10 -12.65 9.12
CA ALA A 62 1.66 -13.27 7.86
C ALA A 62 0.35 -12.68 7.33
N ILE A 63 -0.57 -12.28 8.19
CA ILE A 63 -1.83 -11.62 7.80
C ILE A 63 -1.58 -10.20 7.31
N ASN A 64 -0.70 -9.43 7.97
CA ASN A 64 -0.49 -8.03 7.64
C ASN A 64 0.49 -7.82 6.48
N ALA A 65 1.47 -8.71 6.34
CA ALA A 65 2.57 -8.57 5.39
C ALA A 65 2.10 -8.48 3.92
N PRO A 66 1.13 -9.27 3.43
CA PRO A 66 0.61 -9.12 2.07
C PRO A 66 -0.07 -7.77 1.83
N ILE A 67 -0.79 -7.25 2.83
CA ILE A 67 -1.53 -5.99 2.75
C ILE A 67 -0.57 -4.80 2.69
N GLN A 68 0.31 -4.69 3.70
CA GLN A 68 1.33 -3.63 3.75
C GLN A 68 2.31 -3.75 2.59
N GLY A 69 2.65 -4.99 2.22
CA GLY A 69 3.53 -5.27 1.11
C GLY A 69 2.92 -4.80 -0.22
N ALA A 70 1.65 -5.09 -0.48
CA ALA A 70 0.98 -4.64 -1.68
C ALA A 70 0.91 -3.10 -1.76
N ALA A 71 0.64 -2.41 -0.65
CA ALA A 71 0.67 -0.95 -0.61
C ALA A 71 2.06 -0.39 -0.96
N ALA A 72 3.13 -0.97 -0.38
CA ALA A 72 4.51 -0.59 -0.71
C ALA A 72 4.87 -0.89 -2.18
N ASP A 73 4.35 -1.98 -2.74
CA ASP A 73 4.56 -2.32 -4.16
C ASP A 73 3.88 -1.29 -5.08
N ILE A 74 2.65 -0.88 -4.76
CA ILE A 74 1.90 0.16 -5.50
C ILE A 74 2.65 1.49 -5.49
N ILE A 75 3.06 1.97 -4.31
CA ILE A 75 3.78 3.24 -4.18
C ILE A 75 5.09 3.22 -4.96
N ARG A 76 5.88 2.14 -4.86
CA ARG A 76 7.13 2.03 -5.62
C ARG A 76 6.90 2.03 -7.13
N ARG A 77 5.82 1.39 -7.60
CA ARG A 77 5.45 1.43 -9.03
C ARG A 77 5.08 2.84 -9.48
N ALA A 78 4.35 3.59 -8.65
CA ALA A 78 4.05 5.01 -8.92
C ALA A 78 5.35 5.83 -9.01
N MET A 79 6.23 5.69 -8.01
CA MET A 79 7.51 6.40 -7.94
C MET A 79 8.40 6.15 -9.16
N ILE A 80 8.49 4.91 -9.65
CA ILE A 80 9.30 4.56 -10.83
C ILE A 80 8.75 5.21 -12.11
N ARG A 81 7.42 5.35 -12.23
CA ARG A 81 6.77 5.92 -13.41
C ARG A 81 6.78 7.44 -13.42
N MET A 82 6.84 8.05 -12.25
CA MET A 82 6.63 9.48 -12.05
C MET A 82 7.58 10.37 -12.88
N PRO A 83 8.91 10.16 -12.88
CA PRO A 83 9.82 11.05 -13.59
C PRO A 83 9.58 11.07 -15.10
N GLY A 84 9.33 9.89 -15.69
CA GLY A 84 9.03 9.78 -17.12
C GLY A 84 7.71 10.46 -17.48
N ALA A 85 6.68 10.30 -16.65
CA ALA A 85 5.37 10.92 -16.86
C ALA A 85 5.42 12.45 -16.77
N LEU A 86 6.14 12.99 -15.78
CA LEU A 86 6.34 14.43 -15.63
C LEU A 86 7.14 15.00 -16.80
N ALA A 87 8.22 14.34 -17.21
CA ALA A 87 9.02 14.77 -18.36
C ALA A 87 8.21 14.80 -19.67
N GLN A 88 7.40 13.77 -19.93
CA GLN A 88 6.51 13.70 -21.11
C GLN A 88 5.44 14.79 -21.12
N ALA A 89 5.03 15.27 -19.94
CA ALA A 89 4.08 16.37 -19.79
C ALA A 89 4.74 17.76 -19.85
N GLY A 90 6.06 17.86 -20.08
CA GLY A 90 6.78 19.13 -20.06
C GLY A 90 7.02 19.68 -18.65
N LEU A 91 6.91 18.84 -17.62
CA LEU A 91 6.99 19.20 -16.19
C LEU A 91 8.26 18.62 -15.54
N ALA A 92 9.37 18.54 -16.28
CA ALA A 92 10.62 17.95 -15.80
C ALA A 92 11.23 18.70 -14.59
N ASP A 93 10.83 19.95 -14.37
CA ASP A 93 11.27 20.77 -13.23
C ASP A 93 10.48 20.48 -11.94
N VAL A 94 9.38 19.71 -12.01
CA VAL A 94 8.69 19.20 -10.82
C VAL A 94 9.46 18.02 -10.25
N LYS A 95 9.86 18.10 -8.97
CA LYS A 95 10.70 17.11 -8.31
C LYS A 95 9.93 16.37 -7.23
N MET A 96 9.93 15.04 -7.31
CA MET A 96 9.47 14.20 -6.20
C MET A 96 10.57 14.21 -5.13
N LEU A 97 10.28 14.79 -3.96
CA LEU A 97 11.26 15.01 -2.91
C LEU A 97 11.34 13.85 -1.91
N LEU A 98 10.18 13.41 -1.44
CA LEU A 98 10.09 12.42 -0.37
C LEU A 98 8.84 11.55 -0.50
N GLN A 99 8.89 10.43 0.21
CA GLN A 99 7.77 9.52 0.33
C GLN A 99 7.55 9.24 1.82
N VAL A 100 6.32 9.45 2.30
CA VAL A 100 5.89 9.14 3.68
C VAL A 100 4.72 8.19 3.61
N HIS A 101 4.90 6.94 4.00
CA HIS A 101 3.84 5.91 3.93
C HIS A 101 3.21 5.77 2.52
N ASP A 102 2.02 6.32 2.30
CA ASP A 102 1.30 6.33 1.03
C ASP A 102 1.30 7.72 0.33
N GLU A 103 1.98 8.70 0.91
CA GLU A 103 2.15 10.06 0.39
C GLU A 103 3.44 10.21 -0.42
N LEU A 104 3.34 10.93 -1.54
CA LEU A 104 4.48 11.43 -2.32
C LEU A 104 4.46 12.95 -2.30
N VAL A 105 5.54 13.57 -1.82
CA VAL A 105 5.66 15.03 -1.75
C VAL A 105 6.50 15.52 -2.92
N PHE A 106 6.03 16.62 -3.51
CA PHE A 106 6.67 17.24 -4.66
C PHE A 106 7.03 18.69 -4.36
N GLU A 107 8.11 19.14 -4.95
CA GLU A 107 8.43 20.54 -5.13
C GLU A 107 8.22 20.89 -6.60
N ALA A 108 7.52 21.99 -6.86
CA ALA A 108 7.22 22.47 -8.19
C ALA A 108 7.54 23.97 -8.27
N PRO A 109 8.10 24.45 -9.39
CA PRO A 109 8.17 25.88 -9.66
C PRO A 109 6.78 26.54 -9.59
N GLU A 110 6.77 27.83 -9.26
CA GLU A 110 5.54 28.61 -9.19
C GLU A 110 4.77 28.52 -10.51
N GLY A 111 3.46 28.24 -10.43
CA GLY A 111 2.58 28.08 -11.59
C GLY A 111 2.61 26.71 -12.27
N LEU A 112 3.47 25.77 -11.87
CA LEU A 112 3.50 24.41 -12.43
C LEU A 112 2.72 23.38 -11.59
N ALA A 113 2.40 23.68 -10.34
CA ALA A 113 1.75 22.74 -9.43
C ALA A 113 0.37 22.27 -9.95
N ASP A 114 -0.47 23.19 -10.41
CA ASP A 114 -1.82 22.88 -10.93
C ASP A 114 -1.77 21.98 -12.18
N GLN A 115 -0.71 22.11 -12.98
CA GLN A 115 -0.49 21.27 -14.16
C GLN A 115 0.06 19.89 -13.78
N ALA A 116 0.85 19.81 -12.71
CA ALA A 116 1.44 18.57 -12.21
C ALA A 116 0.44 17.66 -11.50
N ILE A 117 -0.48 18.25 -10.72
CA ILE A 117 -1.51 17.51 -9.96
C ILE A 117 -2.23 16.44 -10.80
N PRO A 118 -2.83 16.74 -11.96
CA PRO A 118 -3.55 15.72 -12.74
C PRO A 118 -2.63 14.61 -13.27
N VAL A 119 -1.36 14.92 -13.56
CA VAL A 119 -0.37 13.91 -13.99
C VAL A 119 -0.01 12.99 -12.82
N ILE A 120 0.32 13.57 -11.66
CA ILE A 120 0.70 12.84 -10.45
C ILE A 120 -0.42 11.93 -9.99
N ARG A 121 -1.65 12.46 -9.88
CA ARG A 121 -2.84 11.71 -9.50
C ARG A 121 -3.04 10.50 -10.41
N ARG A 122 -3.06 10.71 -11.73
CA ARG A 122 -3.24 9.62 -12.69
C ARG A 122 -2.18 8.52 -12.54
N ILE A 123 -0.92 8.89 -12.32
CA ILE A 123 0.17 7.91 -12.15
C ILE A 123 0.00 7.10 -10.87
N MET A 124 -0.40 7.73 -9.77
CA MET A 124 -0.64 7.04 -8.50
C MET A 124 -1.90 6.17 -8.56
N GLU A 125 -3.00 6.68 -9.13
CA GLU A 125 -4.29 5.95 -9.25
C GLU A 125 -4.16 4.69 -10.15
N THR A 126 -3.29 4.74 -11.16
CA THR A 126 -3.06 3.61 -12.10
C THR A 126 -1.80 2.80 -11.80
N ALA A 127 -1.17 3.01 -10.63
CA ALA A 127 0.13 2.41 -10.32
C ALA A 127 0.13 0.86 -10.28
N ALA A 128 -1.01 0.25 -9.95
CA ALA A 128 -1.16 -1.21 -9.94
C ALA A 128 -1.15 -1.83 -11.36
N GLU A 129 -1.65 -1.09 -12.35
CA GLU A 129 -1.81 -1.59 -13.72
C GLU A 129 -0.47 -1.66 -14.48
N PRO A 130 -0.34 -2.48 -15.52
CA PRO A 130 -1.24 -3.59 -15.90
C PRO A 130 -1.00 -4.85 -15.06
N ALA A 131 -0.13 -4.79 -14.04
CA ALA A 131 0.29 -6.00 -13.31
C ALA A 131 -0.84 -6.60 -12.49
N VAL A 132 -1.66 -5.75 -11.87
CA VAL A 132 -2.86 -6.16 -11.12
C VAL A 132 -3.98 -5.19 -11.44
N ALA A 133 -5.13 -5.74 -11.84
CA ALA A 133 -6.39 -5.01 -11.91
C ALA A 133 -7.08 -5.10 -10.54
N LEU A 134 -7.18 -3.97 -9.84
CA LEU A 134 -7.84 -3.92 -8.54
C LEU A 134 -9.35 -3.85 -8.73
N SER A 135 -10.09 -4.60 -7.93
CA SER A 135 -11.56 -4.56 -7.93
C SER A 135 -12.13 -3.26 -7.35
N VAL A 136 -11.31 -2.53 -6.58
CA VAL A 136 -11.61 -1.21 -6.03
C VAL A 136 -10.59 -0.22 -6.59
N PRO A 137 -11.03 0.89 -7.20
CA PRO A 137 -10.11 1.89 -7.76
C PRO A 137 -9.33 2.59 -6.64
N LEU A 138 -8.06 2.90 -6.92
CA LEU A 138 -7.27 3.78 -6.05
C LEU A 138 -7.74 5.22 -6.26
N VAL A 139 -7.87 5.97 -5.17
CA VAL A 139 -8.23 7.40 -5.18
C VAL A 139 -7.05 8.17 -4.61
N VAL A 140 -6.63 9.23 -5.30
CA VAL A 140 -5.53 10.08 -4.85
C VAL A 140 -6.04 11.49 -4.60
N GLU A 141 -5.85 11.95 -3.37
CA GLU A 141 -6.02 13.35 -3.01
C GLU A 141 -4.70 14.07 -3.23
N ALA A 142 -4.74 15.21 -3.90
CA ALA A 142 -3.55 16.02 -4.17
C ALA A 142 -3.91 17.50 -4.04
N ARG A 143 -3.05 18.24 -3.33
CA ARG A 143 -3.17 19.68 -3.09
C ARG A 143 -1.80 20.32 -3.26
N ALA A 144 -1.78 21.57 -3.68
CA ALA A 144 -0.59 22.39 -3.73
C ALA A 144 -0.69 23.47 -2.64
N ALA A 145 0.41 23.70 -1.92
CA ALA A 145 0.51 24.78 -0.94
C ALA A 145 1.94 25.32 -0.88
N ALA A 146 2.10 26.50 -0.28
CA ALA A 146 3.39 27.18 -0.17
C ALA A 146 4.34 26.54 0.86
N ASN A 147 3.83 25.66 1.72
CA ASN A 147 4.62 24.85 2.65
C ASN A 147 3.91 23.51 2.90
N TRP A 148 4.64 22.56 3.47
CA TRP A 148 4.16 21.19 3.62
C TRP A 148 2.98 21.07 4.60
N ASP A 149 3.01 21.80 5.72
CA ASP A 149 1.92 21.79 6.71
C ASP A 149 0.59 22.27 6.12
N ALA A 150 0.64 23.22 5.18
CA ALA A 150 -0.54 23.69 4.45
C ALA A 150 -0.99 22.78 3.29
N ALA A 151 -0.15 21.81 2.89
CA ALA A 151 -0.47 20.84 1.83
C ALA A 151 -1.13 19.55 2.37
N HIS A 152 -0.88 19.24 3.65
CA HIS A 152 -1.45 18.10 4.39
C HIS A 152 -2.86 18.42 4.88
#